data_AF-A0A963Q597-F1
#
_entry.id   AF-A0A963Q597-F1
#
_cell.length_a   1.000
_cell.length_b   1.000
_cell.length_c   1.000
_cell.angle_alpha   90.00
_cell.angle_beta   90.00
_cell.angle_gamma   90.00
#
_symmetry.space_group_name_H-M   'P 1'
#
loop_
_entity.id
_entity.type
_entity.pdbx_description
1 polymer ?
#
loop_
_entity_poly.entity_id
_entity_poly.type
_entity_poly.pdbx_seq_one_letter_code
_entity_poly.pdbx_strand_id
1 'polypeptide(L)' 'MKILLAVDGSAYTKKMLAYLVTHKETFGGDNSFTLFTVQPAIPPRARAALGKDVIDQYQLD' A
#
# COMPACT_ATOMS: atom_id res chain seq x y z
N MET A 1 3.25 7.33 -18.82
CA MET A 1 4.47 7.00 -18.04
C MET A 1 4.17 5.94 -16.98
N LYS A 2 5.17 5.35 -16.32
CA LYS A 2 4.96 4.43 -15.17
C LYS A 2 5.14 5.20 -13.86
N ILE A 3 4.14 5.19 -12.99
CA ILE A 3 4.11 5.98 -11.75
C ILE A 3 3.84 5.04 -10.57
N LEU A 4 4.73 5.07 -9.58
CA LEU A 4 4.59 4.31 -8.32
C LEU A 4 3.93 5.20 -7.27
N LEU A 5 2.84 4.74 -6.69
CA LEU A 5 2.13 5.41 -5.60
C LEU A 5 2.34 4.62 -4.31
N ALA A 6 3.00 5.24 -3.34
CA ALA A 6 3.05 4.70 -1.98
C ALA A 6 1.69 4.88 -1.31
N VAL A 7 1.08 3.79 -0.87
CA VAL A 7 -0.24 3.78 -0.23
C VAL A 7 -0.18 3.04 1.11
N ASP A 8 -0.83 3.61 2.11
CA ASP A 8 -0.84 3.12 3.49
C ASP A 8 -2.25 3.02 4.09
N GLY A 9 -3.30 3.26 3.29
CA GLY A 9 -4.70 3.25 3.74
C GLY A 9 -5.10 4.44 4.61
N SER A 10 -4.19 5.39 4.87
CA SER A 10 -4.48 6.57 5.69
C SER A 10 -5.47 7.52 5.02
N ALA A 11 -5.99 8.48 5.81
CA ALA A 11 -6.78 9.58 5.27
C ALA A 11 -6.02 10.41 4.22
N TYR A 12 -4.68 10.41 4.25
CA TYR A 12 -3.84 11.07 3.25
C TYR A 12 -3.78 10.30 1.95
N THR A 13 -3.65 8.96 1.99
CA THR A 13 -3.79 8.10 0.80
C THR A 13 -5.13 8.36 0.11
N LYS A 14 -6.23 8.44 0.88
CA LYS A 14 -7.55 8.72 0.32
C LYS A 14 -7.63 10.09 -0.37
N LYS A 15 -7.08 11.14 0.26
CA LYS A 15 -7.02 12.49 -0.34
C LYS A 15 -6.17 12.52 -1.61
N MET A 16 -5.03 11.85 -1.61
CA MET A 16 -4.13 11.75 -2.76
C MET A 16 -4.81 11.04 -3.94
N LEU A 17 -5.47 9.90 -3.71
CA LEU A 17 -6.23 9.19 -4.75
C LEU A 17 -7.38 10.05 -5.28
N ALA A 18 -8.13 10.73 -4.40
CA ALA A 18 -9.20 11.64 -4.79
C ALA A 18 -8.69 12.78 -5.67
N TYR A 19 -7.50 13.32 -5.38
CA TYR A 19 -6.87 14.36 -6.20
C TYR A 19 -6.50 13.84 -7.59
N LEU A 20 -5.86 12.67 -7.66
CA LEU A 20 -5.45 12.06 -8.94
C LEU A 20 -6.63 11.77 -9.87
N VAL A 21 -7.75 11.25 -9.34
CA VAL A 21 -8.91 10.89 -10.17
C VAL A 21 -9.75 12.09 -10.62
N THR A 22 -9.63 13.23 -9.92
CA THR A 22 -10.36 14.46 -10.26
C THR A 22 -9.60 15.34 -11.26
N HIS A 23 -8.27 15.24 -11.33
CA HIS A 23 -7.42 16.05 -12.20
C HIS A 23 -6.88 15.25 -13.39
N LYS A 24 -7.78 14.65 -14.17
CA LYS A 24 -7.43 13.72 -15.27
C LYS A 24 -6.74 14.41 -16.45
N GLU A 25 -6.97 15.70 -16.66
CA GLU A 25 -6.22 16.49 -17.64
C GLU A 25 -4.72 16.57 -17.33
N THR A 26 -4.37 16.48 -16.04
CA THR A 26 -2.97 16.49 -15.58
C THR A 26 -2.41 15.06 -15.46
N PHE A 27 -3.21 14.10 -15.00
CA PHE A 27 -2.74 12.76 -14.63
C PHE A 27 -3.34 11.59 -15.44
N GLY A 28 -4.40 11.83 -16.21
CA GLY A 28 -5.26 10.83 -16.85
C GLY A 28 -4.95 10.50 -18.32
N GLY A 29 -3.79 10.90 -18.85
CA GLY A 29 -3.26 10.39 -20.12
C GLY A 29 -2.78 8.92 -20.03
N ASP A 30 -1.81 8.51 -20.87
CA ASP A 30 -1.20 7.16 -20.90
C ASP A 30 -0.30 6.86 -19.69
N ASN A 31 -0.77 7.14 -18.49
CA ASN A 31 -0.10 6.85 -17.24
C ASN A 31 -0.55 5.50 -16.68
N SER A 32 0.42 4.62 -16.47
CA SER A 32 0.25 3.37 -15.75
C SER A 32 0.62 3.62 -14.30
N PHE A 33 -0.35 3.47 -13.40
CA PHE A 33 -0.14 3.59 -11.96
C PHE A 33 0.07 2.22 -11.32
N THR A 34 1.05 2.13 -10.44
CA THR A 34 1.27 0.96 -9.58
C THR A 34 1.11 1.43 -8.15
N LEU A 35 0.16 0.84 -7.43
CA LEU A 35 -0.03 1.12 -6.00
C LEU A 35 0.82 0.12 -5.22
N PHE A 36 1.56 0.63 -4.25
CA PHE A 36 2.45 -0.16 -3.44
C PHE A 36 2.29 0.18 -1.97
N THR A 37 2.06 -0.84 -1.16
CA THR A 37 2.03 -0.75 0.29
C THR A 37 3.14 -1.62 0.88
N VAL A 38 3.73 -1.16 1.97
CA VAL A 38 4.79 -1.90 2.68
C VAL A 38 4.20 -2.44 3.97
N GLN A 39 4.20 -3.76 4.11
CA GLN A 39 3.95 -4.40 5.40
C GLN A 39 5.28 -4.49 6.16
N PRO A 40 5.41 -3.89 7.35
CA PRO A 40 6.63 -3.99 8.14
C PRO A 40 6.93 -5.44 8.55
N ALA A 41 8.21 -5.78 8.66
CA ALA A 41 8.62 -7.07 9.18
C ALA A 41 8.18 -7.25 10.64
N ILE A 42 7.70 -8.44 10.97
CA ILE A 42 7.26 -8.77 12.33
C ILE A 42 8.48 -8.89 13.27
N PRO A 43 8.49 -8.20 14.42
CA PRO A 43 9.59 -8.29 15.38
C PRO A 43 9.87 -9.74 15.82
N PRO A 44 11.14 -10.15 16.01
CA PRO A 44 11.48 -11.52 16.37
C PRO A 44 10.76 -12.05 17.61
N ARG A 45 10.56 -11.19 18.62
CA ARG A 45 9.84 -11.55 19.85
C ARG A 45 8.37 -11.91 19.60
N ALA A 46 7.68 -11.15 18.75
CA ALA A 46 6.29 -11.43 18.41
C ALA A 46 6.17 -12.71 17.57
N ARG A 47 7.09 -12.91 16.62
CA ARG A 47 7.16 -14.13 15.83
C ARG A 47 7.36 -15.38 16.69
N ALA A 48 8.25 -15.31 17.69
CA ALA A 48 8.48 -16.41 18.62
C ALA A 48 7.26 -16.72 19.52
N ALA A 49 6.49 -15.69 19.90
CA ALA A 49 5.32 -15.86 20.77
C ALA A 49 4.08 -16.37 20.04
N LEU A 50 3.86 -15.96 18.79
CA LEU A 50 2.64 -16.26 18.03
C LEU A 50 2.74 -17.50 17.14
N GLY A 51 3.96 -17.95 16.82
CA GLY A 51 4.19 -19.11 15.96
C GLY A 51 3.98 -18.82 14.47
N LYS A 52 4.46 -19.74 13.63
CA LYS A 52 4.52 -19.57 12.17
C LYS A 52 3.13 -19.38 11.55
N ASP A 53 2.16 -20.23 11.90
CA ASP A 53 0.86 -20.27 11.22
C ASP A 53 0.09 -18.95 11.38
N VAL A 54 0.12 -18.36 12.57
CA VAL A 54 -0.52 -17.06 12.86
C VAL A 54 0.18 -15.92 12.09
N ILE A 55 1.51 -15.94 12.04
CA ILE A 55 2.28 -14.94 11.31
C ILE A 55 2.01 -15.02 9.81
N ASP A 56 2.04 -16.23 9.23
CA ASP A 56 1.82 -16.43 7.81
C ASP A 56 0.41 -15.98 7.41
N GLN A 57 -0.60 -16.28 8.24
CA GLN A 57 -1.95 -15.79 8.03
C GLN A 57 -2.02 -14.25 8.06
N TYR A 58 -1.38 -13.59 9.02
CA TYR A 58 -1.34 -12.13 9.11
C TYR A 58 -0.61 -11.45 7.94
N GLN A 59 0.36 -12.13 7.32
CA GLN A 59 1.10 -11.58 6.16
C GLN A 59 0.45 -11.88 4.81
N LEU A 60 -0.54 -12.77 4.76
CA LEU A 60 -1.34 -13.05 3.56
C LEU A 60 -2.46 -12.00 3.34
N ASP A 61 -2.88 -11.33 4.43
CA ASP A 61 -3.83 -10.22 4.43
C ASP A 61 -3.16 -8.87 4.06
#